data_AF-A0A1R3VYW7-F1
#
_entry.id   AF-A0A1R3VYW7-F1
#
_cell.length_a   1.000
_cell.length_b   1.000
_cell.length_c   1.000
_cell.angle_alpha   90.00
_cell.angle_beta   90.00
_cell.angle_gamma   90.00
#
_symmetry.space_group_name_H-M   'P 1'
#
loop_
_entity.id
_entity.type
_entity.pdbx_description
1 polymer ?
#
loop_
_entity_poly.entity_id
_entity_poly.type
_entity_poly.pdbx_seq_one_letter_code
_entity_poly.pdbx_strand_id
1 'polypeptide(L)'
;MSSENTVDWLGVLVPRVQLNESLLGPRDLLADSAKNGDWGSVLATLDDNMTLTANDWRPGGSSWFGPLHQAAWLGAPESVVRALVERGAWRSLRDSAGRRPVDIARERGHAQTVEALTPVYDVSLAPETAAAISRRLAELVEEAAARATDGRVEIRHLDVQCLAERSDRVWFPIPGMYGGFSVELFKRRLHVESWSRVVGGSGRAYVITAERTVLVDEGFV
;
A
#
# COMPACT_ATOMS: atom_id res chain seq x y z
N MET A 1 -13.47 0.30 -21.69
CA MET A 1 -13.33 1.31 -20.62
C MET A 1 -12.91 0.53 -19.39
N SER A 2 -11.62 0.47 -19.10
CA SER A 2 -11.11 -0.20 -17.91
C SER A 2 -11.69 0.55 -16.72
N SER A 3 -12.54 -0.10 -15.93
CA SER A 3 -12.90 0.43 -14.61
C SER A 3 -11.60 0.51 -13.82
N GLU A 4 -11.07 1.73 -13.63
CA GLU A 4 -9.86 1.95 -12.84
C GLU A 4 -10.12 1.43 -11.43
N ASN A 5 -9.48 0.31 -11.08
CA ASN A 5 -9.57 -0.24 -9.74
C ASN A 5 -8.76 0.68 -8.82
N THR A 6 -9.41 1.24 -7.80
CA THR A 6 -8.76 2.10 -6.82
C THR A 6 -8.48 1.30 -5.55
N VAL A 7 -7.24 1.31 -5.09
CA VAL A 7 -6.81 0.64 -3.86
C VAL A 7 -6.51 1.68 -2.80
N ASP A 8 -7.12 1.53 -1.62
CA ASP A 8 -6.84 2.39 -0.48
C ASP A 8 -5.51 1.99 0.19
N TRP A 9 -4.62 2.96 0.38
CA TRP A 9 -3.39 2.82 1.13
C TRP A 9 -3.45 3.64 2.42
N LEU A 10 -3.79 2.99 3.53
CA LEU A 10 -3.86 3.63 4.85
C LEU A 10 -2.47 3.76 5.50
N GLY A 11 -1.53 4.40 4.79
CA GLY A 11 -0.12 4.50 5.19
C GLY A 11 0.16 5.31 6.46
N VAL A 12 -0.78 6.13 6.93
CA VAL A 12 -0.57 6.94 8.14
C VAL A 12 -0.67 6.08 9.41
N LEU A 13 0.39 6.07 10.21
CA LEU A 13 0.51 5.27 11.43
C LEU A 13 -0.21 5.96 12.60
N VAL A 14 -1.54 5.84 12.60
CA VAL A 14 -2.37 6.39 13.67
C VAL A 14 -2.29 5.51 14.93
N PRO A 15 -2.07 6.08 16.13
CA PRO A 15 -2.16 5.35 17.38
C PRO A 15 -3.52 4.66 17.52
N ARG A 16 -3.53 3.38 17.95
CA ARG A 16 -4.76 2.59 18.06
C ARG A 16 -5.86 3.28 18.87
N VAL A 17 -5.49 4.01 19.92
CA VAL A 17 -6.43 4.76 20.78
C VAL A 17 -7.21 5.86 20.05
N GLN A 18 -6.76 6.28 18.87
CA GLN A 18 -7.41 7.29 18.03
C GLN A 18 -8.24 6.67 16.89
N LEU A 19 -8.23 5.33 16.74
CA LEU A 19 -8.98 4.62 15.72
C LEU A 19 -10.27 4.05 16.32
N ASN A 20 -11.34 4.07 15.53
CA ASN A 20 -12.63 3.50 15.95
C ASN A 20 -12.67 1.97 15.78
N GLU A 21 -13.55 1.31 16.52
CA GLU A 21 -13.71 -0.14 16.50
C GLU A 21 -14.15 -0.69 15.14
N SER A 22 -14.93 0.07 14.37
CA SER A 22 -15.35 -0.36 13.03
C SER A 22 -14.18 -0.44 12.04
N LEU A 23 -13.10 0.32 12.24
CA LEU A 23 -11.86 0.23 11.48
C LEU A 23 -10.93 -0.84 12.05
N LEU A 24 -10.82 -0.94 13.37
CA LEU A 24 -9.90 -1.86 14.06
C LEU A 24 -10.34 -3.32 13.96
N GLY A 25 -11.60 -3.62 14.28
CA GLY A 25 -12.11 -4.99 14.39
C GLY A 25 -11.84 -5.85 13.15
N PRO A 26 -12.23 -5.40 11.93
CA PRO A 26 -11.96 -6.16 10.72
C PRO A 26 -10.46 -6.35 10.42
N ARG A 27 -9.61 -5.35 10.69
CA ARG A 27 -8.15 -5.45 10.47
C ARG A 27 -7.48 -6.38 11.47
N ASP A 28 -7.94 -6.35 12.72
CA ASP A 28 -7.46 -7.28 13.75
C ASP A 28 -7.87 -8.71 13.42
N LEU A 29 -9.13 -8.93 12.99
CA LEU A 29 -9.61 -10.23 12.52
C LEU A 29 -8.77 -10.74 11.33
N LEU A 30 -8.59 -9.91 10.30
CA LEU A 30 -7.77 -10.26 9.14
C LEU A 30 -6.35 -10.66 9.55
N ALA A 31 -5.73 -9.87 10.43
CA ALA A 31 -4.37 -10.13 10.91
C ALA A 31 -4.27 -11.40 11.77
N ASP A 32 -5.24 -11.67 12.64
CA ASP A 32 -5.27 -12.88 13.47
C ASP A 32 -5.52 -14.14 12.65
N SER A 33 -6.50 -14.12 11.75
CA SER A 33 -6.78 -15.23 10.84
C SER A 33 -5.56 -15.55 9.97
N ALA A 34 -4.91 -14.52 9.40
CA ALA A 34 -3.71 -14.71 8.60
C ALA A 34 -2.54 -15.26 9.44
N LYS A 35 -2.33 -14.77 10.66
CA LYS A 35 -1.29 -15.27 11.58
C LYS A 35 -1.51 -16.73 11.98
N ASN A 36 -2.77 -17.15 12.12
CA ASN A 36 -3.14 -18.52 12.47
C ASN A 36 -3.22 -19.46 11.25
N GLY A 37 -3.03 -18.94 10.03
CA GLY A 37 -3.15 -19.72 8.80
C GLY A 37 -4.59 -20.11 8.46
N ASP A 38 -5.59 -19.44 9.04
CA ASP A 38 -7.01 -19.63 8.72
C ASP A 38 -7.36 -18.85 7.45
N TRP A 39 -6.91 -19.40 6.31
CA TRP A 39 -7.07 -18.76 5.01
C TRP A 39 -8.55 -18.66 4.57
N GLY A 40 -9.41 -19.55 5.05
CA GLY A 40 -10.85 -19.47 4.79
C GLY A 40 -11.43 -18.19 5.38
N SER A 41 -11.15 -17.93 6.66
CA SER A 41 -11.56 -16.68 7.31
C SER A 41 -10.89 -15.45 6.72
N VAL A 42 -9.61 -15.53 6.31
CA VAL A 42 -8.93 -14.42 5.61
C VAL A 42 -9.68 -14.04 4.32
N LEU A 43 -9.97 -15.03 3.46
CA LEU A 43 -10.62 -14.76 2.18
C LEU A 43 -12.06 -14.27 2.37
N ALA A 44 -12.82 -14.88 3.28
CA ALA A 44 -14.18 -14.43 3.60
C ALA A 44 -14.18 -12.98 4.15
N THR A 45 -13.24 -12.65 5.04
CA THR A 45 -13.13 -11.29 5.61
C THR A 45 -12.80 -10.25 4.54
N LEU A 46 -11.98 -10.59 3.54
CA LEU A 46 -11.68 -9.72 2.40
C LEU A 46 -12.87 -9.57 1.45
N ASP A 47 -13.64 -10.64 1.23
CA ASP A 47 -14.79 -10.64 0.32
C ASP A 47 -16.01 -9.90 0.92
N ASP A 48 -16.22 -10.03 2.23
CA ASP A 48 -17.38 -9.46 2.93
C ASP A 48 -17.16 -7.99 3.35
N ASN A 49 -15.91 -7.50 3.32
CA ASN A 49 -15.58 -6.16 3.81
C ASN A 49 -14.90 -5.29 2.74
N MET A 50 -15.70 -4.45 2.10
CA MET A 50 -15.24 -3.51 1.07
C MET A 50 -14.25 -2.43 1.56
N THR A 51 -14.03 -2.29 2.87
CA THR A 51 -13.07 -1.33 3.45
C THR A 51 -11.70 -1.93 3.75
N LEU A 52 -11.57 -3.25 3.59
CA LEU A 52 -10.30 -3.96 3.71
C LEU A 52 -9.65 -4.16 2.35
N THR A 53 -8.33 -4.16 2.37
CA THR A 53 -7.53 -4.59 1.23
C THR A 53 -6.70 -5.81 1.62
N ALA A 54 -6.31 -6.62 0.64
CA ALA A 54 -5.38 -7.73 0.87
C ALA A 54 -3.94 -7.27 1.24
N ASN A 55 -3.72 -5.95 1.37
CA ASN A 55 -2.47 -5.30 1.75
C ASN A 55 -2.51 -4.73 3.19
N ASP A 56 -3.68 -4.76 3.85
CA ASP A 56 -3.83 -4.28 5.23
C ASP A 56 -2.94 -5.07 6.20
N TRP A 57 -2.47 -4.37 7.23
CA TRP A 57 -1.74 -4.95 8.36
C TRP A 57 -2.42 -4.55 9.66
N ARG A 58 -2.00 -5.15 10.76
CA ARG A 58 -2.52 -4.80 12.10
C ARG A 58 -2.14 -3.35 12.47
N PRO A 59 -3.10 -2.43 12.66
CA PRO A 59 -2.80 -1.08 13.16
C PRO A 59 -2.09 -1.16 14.52
N GLY A 60 -1.03 -0.36 14.70
CA GLY A 60 -0.18 -0.41 15.91
C GLY A 60 0.74 -1.64 16.03
N GLY A 61 0.71 -2.57 15.08
CA GLY A 61 1.68 -3.66 15.00
C GLY A 61 3.02 -3.19 14.41
N SER A 62 4.13 -3.64 14.99
CA SER A 62 5.48 -3.21 14.57
C SER A 62 6.04 -3.96 13.35
N SER A 63 5.45 -5.09 12.94
CA SER A 63 5.98 -5.91 11.84
C SER A 63 5.53 -5.46 10.45
N TRP A 64 4.41 -4.74 10.35
CA TRP A 64 3.73 -4.43 9.08
C TRP A 64 3.36 -5.65 8.23
N PHE A 65 3.22 -6.83 8.85
CA PHE A 65 2.78 -8.03 8.16
C PHE A 65 1.32 -7.90 7.70
N GLY A 66 1.14 -7.93 6.38
CA GLY A 66 -0.14 -8.20 5.74
C GLY A 66 -0.31 -9.68 5.35
N PRO A 67 -1.44 -10.05 4.73
CA PRO A 67 -1.77 -11.43 4.35
C PRO A 67 -0.65 -12.19 3.62
N LEU A 68 -0.01 -11.59 2.60
CA LEU A 68 1.07 -12.28 1.87
C LEU A 68 2.35 -12.49 2.70
N HIS A 69 2.63 -11.61 3.67
CA HIS A 69 3.77 -11.82 4.59
C HIS A 69 3.49 -13.02 5.51
N GLN A 70 2.26 -13.18 5.98
CA GLN A 70 1.87 -14.35 6.78
C GLN A 70 1.86 -15.63 5.93
N ALA A 71 1.36 -15.56 4.69
CA ALA A 71 1.40 -16.68 3.76
C ALA A 71 2.84 -17.13 3.50
N ALA A 72 3.76 -16.18 3.32
CA ALA A 72 5.19 -16.43 3.19
C ALA A 72 5.79 -17.03 4.46
N TRP A 73 5.39 -16.56 5.64
CA TRP A 73 5.92 -17.06 6.91
C TRP A 73 5.50 -18.50 7.19
N LEU A 74 4.24 -18.82 6.92
CA LEU A 74 3.63 -20.12 7.20
C LEU A 74 3.84 -21.15 6.10
N GLY A 75 4.33 -20.75 4.92
CA GLY A 75 4.46 -21.64 3.77
C GLY A 75 3.10 -22.02 3.20
N ALA A 76 2.22 -21.03 3.03
CA ALA A 76 0.86 -21.26 2.55
C ALA A 76 0.85 -21.90 1.15
N PRO A 77 -0.19 -22.70 0.84
CA PRO A 77 -0.36 -23.26 -0.49
C PRO A 77 -0.43 -22.20 -1.58
N GLU A 78 0.01 -22.55 -2.79
CA GLU A 78 -0.05 -21.67 -3.96
C GLU A 78 -1.48 -21.14 -4.23
N SER A 79 -2.51 -21.96 -4.02
CA SER A 79 -3.91 -21.55 -4.21
C SER A 79 -4.31 -20.38 -3.30
N VAL A 80 -3.80 -20.34 -2.07
CA VAL A 80 -4.02 -19.23 -1.13
C VAL A 80 -3.31 -17.98 -1.62
N VAL A 81 -2.05 -18.10 -2.03
CA VAL A 81 -1.27 -16.96 -2.55
C VAL A 81 -1.95 -16.38 -3.79
N ARG A 82 -2.38 -17.23 -4.74
CA ARG A 82 -3.11 -16.81 -5.93
C ARG A 82 -4.41 -16.10 -5.58
N ALA A 83 -5.21 -16.66 -4.68
CA ALA A 83 -6.48 -16.05 -4.24
C ALA A 83 -6.30 -14.68 -3.58
N LEU A 84 -5.21 -14.47 -2.82
CA LEU A 84 -4.87 -13.17 -2.24
C LEU A 84 -4.43 -12.16 -3.32
N VAL A 85 -3.62 -12.59 -4.28
CA VAL A 85 -3.19 -11.72 -5.39
C VAL A 85 -4.37 -11.32 -6.27
N GLU A 86 -5.29 -12.24 -6.57
CA GLU A 86 -6.54 -11.94 -7.29
C GLU A 86 -7.37 -10.86 -6.56
N ARG A 87 -7.26 -10.77 -5.23
CA ARG A 87 -7.91 -9.77 -4.37
C ARG A 87 -7.11 -8.49 -4.15
N GLY A 88 -6.06 -8.23 -4.92
CA GLY A 88 -5.31 -6.97 -4.78
C GLY A 88 -3.98 -7.07 -4.05
N ALA A 89 -3.60 -8.23 -3.54
CA ALA A 89 -2.38 -8.32 -2.73
C ALA A 89 -1.11 -8.06 -3.57
N TRP A 90 -0.24 -7.18 -3.07
CA TRP A 90 1.03 -6.83 -3.69
C TRP A 90 2.14 -7.77 -3.23
N ARG A 91 2.82 -8.40 -4.18
CA ARG A 91 3.94 -9.32 -3.93
C ARG A 91 5.23 -8.58 -3.55
N SER A 92 5.32 -7.29 -3.88
CA SER A 92 6.45 -6.41 -3.61
C SER A 92 6.27 -5.53 -2.37
N LEU A 93 5.12 -5.59 -1.69
CA LEU A 93 4.92 -4.86 -0.45
C LEU A 93 5.96 -5.31 0.58
N ARG A 94 6.61 -4.34 1.23
CA ARG A 94 7.65 -4.60 2.22
C ARG A 94 7.11 -4.55 3.65
N ASP A 95 7.61 -5.44 4.50
CA ASP A 95 7.43 -5.39 5.95
C ASP A 95 8.29 -4.27 6.58
N SER A 96 8.24 -4.12 7.91
CA SER A 96 9.03 -3.10 8.61
C SER A 96 10.53 -3.36 8.64
N ALA A 97 10.97 -4.58 8.30
CA ALA A 97 12.37 -4.93 8.10
C ALA A 97 12.82 -4.76 6.63
N GLY A 98 11.93 -4.25 5.76
CA GLY A 98 12.21 -4.03 4.34
C GLY A 98 12.13 -5.30 3.49
N ARG A 99 11.66 -6.43 4.02
CA ARG A 99 11.54 -7.70 3.29
C ARG A 99 10.22 -7.78 2.55
N ARG A 100 10.23 -8.33 1.35
CA ARG A 100 9.01 -8.71 0.62
C ARG A 100 8.53 -10.09 1.08
N PRO A 101 7.26 -10.46 0.85
CA PRO A 101 6.77 -11.82 1.04
C PRO A 101 7.70 -12.90 0.47
N VAL A 102 8.19 -12.74 -0.76
CA VAL A 102 9.08 -13.74 -1.38
C VAL A 102 10.42 -13.90 -0.63
N ASP A 103 10.93 -12.82 -0.03
CA ASP A 103 12.18 -12.85 0.72
C ASP A 103 11.98 -13.65 2.02
N ILE A 104 10.85 -13.42 2.72
CA ILE A 104 10.46 -14.20 3.91
C ILE A 104 10.30 -15.69 3.57
N ALA A 105 9.62 -16.03 2.47
CA ALA A 105 9.43 -17.43 2.06
C ALA A 105 10.76 -18.14 1.77
N ARG A 106 11.72 -17.43 1.15
CA ARG A 106 13.08 -17.94 0.93
C ARG A 106 13.83 -18.17 2.23
N GLU A 107 13.81 -17.20 3.14
CA GLU A 107 14.44 -17.30 4.47
C GLU A 107 13.93 -18.52 5.25
N ARG A 108 12.66 -18.88 5.05
CA ARG A 108 12.00 -20.01 5.72
C ARG A 108 12.06 -21.35 4.97
N GLY A 109 12.62 -21.37 3.75
CA GLY A 109 12.76 -22.58 2.95
C GLY A 109 11.47 -23.07 2.27
N HIS A 110 10.46 -22.21 2.13
CA HIS A 110 9.16 -22.57 1.55
C HIS A 110 9.17 -22.48 0.02
N ALA A 111 9.92 -23.37 -0.63
CA ALA A 111 10.23 -23.30 -2.06
C ALA A 111 8.99 -23.20 -2.98
N GLN A 112 7.93 -23.95 -2.69
CA GLN A 112 6.68 -23.90 -3.47
C GLN A 112 5.97 -22.54 -3.33
N THR A 113 5.98 -21.95 -2.13
CA THR A 113 5.40 -20.62 -1.89
C THR A 113 6.22 -19.51 -2.55
N VAL A 114 7.55 -19.66 -2.66
CA VAL A 114 8.45 -18.69 -3.31
C VAL A 114 8.06 -18.45 -4.76
N GLU A 115 7.72 -19.50 -5.50
CA GLU A 115 7.30 -19.37 -6.91
C GLU A 115 6.04 -18.49 -7.02
N ALA A 116 5.00 -18.80 -6.23
CA ALA A 116 3.73 -18.07 -6.23
C ALA A 116 3.87 -16.60 -5.77
N LEU A 117 4.83 -16.32 -4.88
CA LEU A 117 5.10 -14.99 -4.34
C LEU A 117 6.07 -14.16 -5.17
N THR A 118 6.70 -14.72 -6.20
CA THR A 118 7.65 -13.97 -7.02
C THR A 118 6.93 -12.80 -7.72
N PRO A 119 7.37 -11.54 -7.52
CA PRO A 119 6.72 -10.39 -8.15
C PRO A 119 6.70 -10.49 -9.68
N VAL A 120 5.58 -10.08 -10.27
CA VAL A 120 5.38 -9.93 -11.71
C VAL A 120 5.06 -8.46 -11.95
N TYR A 121 5.79 -7.81 -12.86
CA TYR A 121 5.66 -6.38 -13.12
C TYR A 121 5.09 -6.11 -14.51
N ASP A 122 3.99 -5.39 -14.56
CA ASP A 122 3.42 -4.83 -15.80
C ASP A 122 4.28 -3.67 -16.32
N VAL A 123 4.87 -2.90 -15.40
CA VAL A 123 5.78 -1.80 -15.72
C VAL A 123 7.18 -2.13 -15.21
N SER A 124 8.09 -2.42 -16.12
CA SER A 124 9.49 -2.63 -15.75
C SER A 124 10.13 -1.33 -15.26
N LEU A 125 10.59 -1.34 -14.00
CA LEU A 125 11.40 -0.30 -13.37
C LEU A 125 12.70 -0.93 -12.86
N ALA A 126 13.84 -0.29 -13.15
CA ALA A 126 15.09 -0.70 -12.51
C ALA A 126 14.99 -0.45 -10.99
N PRO A 127 15.58 -1.30 -10.13
CA PRO A 127 15.49 -1.14 -8.68
C PRO A 127 15.86 0.26 -8.17
N GLU A 128 16.88 0.87 -8.75
CA GLU A 128 17.39 2.20 -8.40
C GLU A 128 16.41 3.29 -8.83
N THR A 129 15.78 3.13 -10.01
CA THR A 129 14.72 4.02 -10.50
C THR A 129 13.51 3.94 -9.58
N ALA A 130 13.07 2.73 -9.21
CA ALA A 130 11.95 2.53 -8.30
C ALA A 130 12.22 3.16 -6.93
N ALA A 131 13.40 2.92 -6.35
CA ALA A 131 13.79 3.52 -5.08
C ALA A 131 13.83 5.06 -5.13
N ALA A 132 14.35 5.64 -6.22
CA ALA A 132 14.37 7.09 -6.40
C ALA A 132 12.96 7.68 -6.50
N ILE A 133 12.05 7.04 -7.23
CA ILE A 133 10.65 7.47 -7.34
C ILE A 133 9.93 7.33 -5.98
N SER A 134 10.07 6.19 -5.29
CA SER A 134 9.47 5.97 -3.97
C SER A 134 9.93 7.00 -2.95
N ARG A 135 11.23 7.34 -2.93
CA ARG A 135 11.77 8.38 -2.04
C ARG A 135 11.15 9.74 -2.32
N ARG A 136 11.01 10.13 -3.60
CA ARG A 136 10.42 11.42 -3.97
C ARG A 136 8.93 11.49 -3.65
N LEU A 137 8.20 10.39 -3.82
CA LEU A 137 6.82 10.30 -3.38
C LEU A 137 6.73 10.46 -1.85
N ALA A 138 7.61 9.80 -1.09
CA ALA A 138 7.68 9.93 0.35
C ALA A 138 7.94 11.39 0.77
N GLU A 139 8.97 12.04 0.21
CA GLU A 139 9.29 13.45 0.45
C GLU A 139 8.08 14.37 0.19
N LEU A 140 7.39 14.18 -0.95
CA LEU A 140 6.20 14.96 -1.30
C LEU A 140 5.06 14.76 -0.29
N VAL A 141 4.78 13.52 0.09
CA VAL A 141 3.71 13.18 1.04
C VAL A 141 4.01 13.74 2.43
N GLU A 142 5.24 13.59 2.92
CA GLU A 142 5.66 14.13 4.22
C GLU A 142 5.54 15.65 4.28
N GLU A 143 5.99 16.34 3.23
CA GLU A 143 5.94 17.80 3.15
C GLU A 143 4.49 18.32 3.18
N ALA A 144 3.58 17.65 2.45
CA ALA A 144 2.18 18.04 2.46
C ALA A 144 1.46 17.67 3.76
N ALA A 145 1.74 16.48 4.31
CA ALA A 145 1.16 16.05 5.58
C ALA A 145 1.57 17.00 6.71
N ALA A 146 2.86 17.34 6.82
CA ALA A 146 3.36 18.27 7.82
C ALA A 146 2.69 19.66 7.75
N ARG A 147 2.40 20.16 6.55
CA ARG A 147 1.62 21.41 6.38
C ARG A 147 0.17 21.28 6.82
N ALA A 148 -0.43 20.11 6.66
CA ALA A 148 -1.85 19.90 6.86
C ALA A 148 -2.23 19.52 8.31
N THR A 149 -1.33 18.89 9.06
CA THR A 149 -1.67 18.25 10.35
C THR A 149 -1.09 18.93 11.58
N ASP A 150 -0.50 20.13 11.45
CA ASP A 150 0.14 20.88 12.55
C ASP A 150 1.12 20.02 13.39
N GLY A 151 1.88 19.15 12.73
CA GLY A 151 2.77 18.21 13.40
C GLY A 151 3.33 17.12 12.49
N ARG A 152 4.34 16.40 12.98
CA ARG A 152 4.94 15.27 12.26
C ARG A 152 4.03 14.05 12.37
N VAL A 153 3.65 13.51 11.21
CA VAL A 153 2.89 12.26 11.11
C VAL A 153 3.86 11.13 10.79
N GLU A 154 3.74 10.01 11.49
CA GLU A 154 4.48 8.80 11.12
C GLU A 154 3.78 8.09 9.96
N ILE A 155 4.55 7.74 8.92
CA ILE A 155 4.02 7.24 7.66
C ILE A 155 4.74 5.97 7.23
N ARG A 156 3.98 4.94 6.89
CA ARG A 156 4.41 3.82 6.04
C ARG A 156 4.23 4.22 4.58
N HIS A 157 5.34 4.56 3.93
CA HIS A 157 5.31 5.03 2.55
C HIS A 157 4.92 3.92 1.56
N LEU A 158 4.28 4.33 0.46
CA LEU A 158 3.98 3.47 -0.68
C LEU A 158 5.26 3.22 -1.49
N ASP A 159 5.60 1.95 -1.73
CA ASP A 159 6.68 1.57 -2.66
C ASP A 159 6.11 1.50 -4.08
N VAL A 160 6.70 2.25 -5.02
CA VAL A 160 6.29 2.24 -6.43
C VAL A 160 6.40 0.86 -7.07
N GLN A 161 7.19 -0.07 -6.51
CA GLN A 161 7.20 -1.45 -7.00
C GLN A 161 5.85 -2.14 -6.85
N CYS A 162 5.01 -1.78 -5.88
CA CYS A 162 3.65 -2.29 -5.76
C CYS A 162 2.78 -1.84 -6.95
N LEU A 163 2.89 -0.57 -7.34
CA LEU A 163 2.20 0.00 -8.51
C LEU A 163 2.77 -0.52 -9.85
N ALA A 164 3.98 -1.06 -9.84
CA ALA A 164 4.57 -1.68 -11.01
C ALA A 164 4.01 -3.07 -11.29
N GLU A 165 3.43 -3.74 -10.29
CA GLU A 165 2.80 -5.07 -10.43
C GLU A 165 1.48 -5.04 -11.19
N ARG A 166 0.80 -3.89 -11.17
CA ARG A 166 -0.54 -3.70 -11.73
C ARG A 166 -0.83 -2.22 -11.87
N SER A 167 -1.49 -1.82 -12.95
CA SER A 167 -1.87 -0.41 -13.22
C SER A 167 -3.08 0.06 -12.40
N ASP A 168 -3.07 -0.18 -11.10
CA ASP A 168 -4.09 0.31 -10.18
C ASP A 168 -3.82 1.78 -9.81
N ARG A 169 -4.90 2.53 -9.57
CA ARG A 169 -4.80 3.83 -8.89
C ARG A 169 -4.79 3.59 -7.39
N VAL A 170 -3.91 4.26 -6.66
CA VAL A 170 -3.89 4.21 -5.19
C VAL A 170 -4.43 5.51 -4.63
N TRP A 171 -5.42 5.39 -3.74
CA TRP A 171 -5.84 6.50 -2.89
C TRP A 171 -5.11 6.41 -1.56
N PHE A 172 -4.36 7.44 -1.21
CA PHE A 172 -3.58 7.55 0.01
C PHE A 172 -4.13 8.70 0.87
N PRO A 173 -5.10 8.44 1.75
CA PRO A 173 -5.67 9.46 2.62
C PRO A 173 -4.67 9.89 3.70
N ILE A 174 -4.68 11.19 4.02
CA ILE A 174 -3.91 11.77 5.12
C ILE A 174 -4.90 12.26 6.18
N PRO A 175 -5.09 11.54 7.30
CA PRO A 175 -5.90 12.01 8.41
C PRO A 175 -5.47 13.41 8.88
N GLY A 176 -6.42 14.30 9.10
CA GLY A 176 -6.19 15.72 9.38
C GLY A 176 -6.13 16.62 8.13
N MET A 177 -5.72 16.09 6.97
CA MET A 177 -5.77 16.84 5.70
C MET A 177 -7.20 16.94 5.13
N TYR A 178 -8.13 16.09 5.57
CA TYR A 178 -9.46 15.95 4.98
C TYR A 178 -9.40 15.69 3.46
N GLY A 179 -8.41 14.92 3.06
CA GLY A 179 -8.07 14.60 1.69
C GLY A 179 -6.86 13.68 1.67
N GLY A 180 -6.06 13.75 0.62
CA GLY A 180 -4.94 12.85 0.47
C GLY A 180 -4.31 12.93 -0.90
N PHE A 181 -3.84 11.79 -1.39
CA PHE A 181 -3.18 11.66 -2.67
C PHE A 181 -3.83 10.58 -3.53
N SER A 182 -4.10 10.90 -4.78
CA SER A 182 -4.30 9.91 -5.84
C SER A 182 -2.95 9.67 -6.51
N VAL A 183 -2.51 8.41 -6.56
CA VAL A 183 -1.20 8.02 -7.09
C VAL A 183 -1.38 6.95 -8.17
N GLU A 184 -0.81 7.19 -9.35
CA GLU A 184 -0.89 6.25 -10.48
C GLU A 184 0.46 6.16 -11.19
N LEU A 185 0.89 4.93 -11.54
CA LEU A 185 2.10 4.71 -12.33
C LEU A 185 1.76 4.60 -13.81
N PHE A 186 2.28 5.52 -14.62
CA PHE A 186 2.11 5.49 -16.08
C PHE A 186 3.45 5.64 -16.79
N LYS A 187 3.79 4.71 -17.69
CA LYS A 187 5.03 4.75 -18.51
C LYS A 187 6.28 5.14 -17.70
N ARG A 188 6.46 4.53 -16.52
CA ARG A 188 7.61 4.68 -15.59
C ARG A 188 7.70 6.00 -14.81
N ARG A 189 6.62 6.76 -14.73
CA ARG A 189 6.51 7.98 -13.92
C ARG A 189 5.22 7.95 -13.12
N LEU A 190 5.25 8.54 -11.93
CA LEU A 190 4.02 8.70 -11.15
C LEU A 190 3.30 9.96 -11.60
N HIS A 191 2.00 9.82 -11.78
CA HIS A 191 1.05 10.91 -11.80
C HIS A 191 0.44 10.96 -10.39
N VAL A 192 0.58 12.10 -9.72
CA VAL A 192 0.15 12.27 -8.33
C VAL A 192 -0.72 13.50 -8.22
N GLU A 193 -1.94 13.35 -7.77
CA GLU A 193 -2.81 14.48 -7.44
C GLU A 193 -3.02 14.53 -5.93
N SER A 194 -2.99 15.71 -5.34
CA SER A 194 -3.24 15.94 -3.92
C SER A 194 -4.24 17.07 -3.74
N TRP A 195 -5.18 16.90 -2.81
CA TRP A 195 -6.18 17.93 -2.52
C TRP A 195 -6.79 17.73 -1.13
N SER A 196 -7.45 18.78 -0.63
CA SER A 196 -8.27 18.78 0.59
C SER A 196 -9.68 19.29 0.30
N ARG A 197 -10.72 18.54 0.70
CA ARG A 197 -12.12 18.96 0.44
C ARG A 197 -12.56 20.17 1.27
N VAL A 198 -11.77 20.57 2.27
CA VAL A 198 -12.12 21.68 3.18
C VAL A 198 -11.27 22.92 2.93
N VAL A 199 -10.37 22.88 1.95
CA VAL A 199 -9.52 24.01 1.55
C VAL A 199 -9.66 24.18 0.04
N GLY A 200 -10.45 25.17 -0.38
CA GLY A 200 -10.64 25.47 -1.81
C GLY A 200 -9.34 25.90 -2.49
N GLY A 201 -9.14 25.48 -3.74
CA GLY A 201 -7.90 25.71 -4.50
C GLY A 201 -6.68 24.96 -3.96
N SER A 202 -6.87 23.96 -3.07
CA SER A 202 -5.77 23.17 -2.52
C SER A 202 -5.22 22.11 -3.46
N GLY A 203 -5.92 21.85 -4.57
CA GLY A 203 -5.53 20.87 -5.56
C GLY A 203 -4.17 21.14 -6.16
N ARG A 204 -3.33 20.10 -6.22
CA ARG A 204 -2.01 20.11 -6.87
C ARG A 204 -1.79 18.79 -7.62
N ALA A 205 -1.27 18.87 -8.83
CA ALA A 205 -0.92 17.70 -9.64
C ALA A 205 0.58 17.68 -9.94
N TYR A 206 1.18 16.51 -9.85
CA TYR A 206 2.61 16.29 -9.96
C TYR A 206 2.93 15.16 -10.92
N VAL A 207 4.07 15.29 -11.59
CA VAL A 207 4.75 14.18 -12.27
C VAL A 207 6.04 13.87 -11.55
N ILE A 208 6.22 12.63 -11.09
CA ILE A 208 7.42 12.16 -10.39
C ILE A 208 8.18 11.18 -11.27
N THR A 209 9.48 11.44 -11.42
CA THR A 209 10.48 10.61 -12.11
C THR A 209 11.62 10.28 -11.14
N ALA A 210 12.59 9.46 -11.54
CA ALA A 210 13.76 9.23 -10.70
C ALA A 210 14.57 10.52 -10.47
N GLU A 211 14.57 11.42 -11.44
CA GLU A 211 15.39 12.62 -11.47
C GLU A 211 14.75 13.79 -10.72
N ARG A 212 13.42 13.91 -10.75
CA ARG A 212 12.71 15.07 -10.20
C ARG A 212 11.23 14.83 -9.92
N THR A 213 10.68 15.70 -9.08
CA THR A 213 9.24 15.94 -8.89
C THR A 213 8.89 17.28 -9.54
N VAL A 214 7.87 17.30 -10.40
CA VAL A 214 7.44 18.50 -11.13
C VAL A 214 5.98 18.77 -10.82
N LEU A 215 5.66 19.95 -10.30
CA LEU A 215 4.28 20.45 -10.23
C LEU A 215 3.84 20.82 -11.65
N VAL A 216 2.72 20.24 -12.10
CA VAL A 216 2.21 20.41 -13.47
C VAL A 216 0.85 21.11 -13.52
N ASP A 217 0.13 21.14 -12.41
CA ASP A 217 -1.13 21.90 -12.25
C ASP A 217 -1.39 22.21 -10.78
N GLU A 218 -2.09 23.31 -10.49
CA GLU A 218 -2.49 23.68 -9.13
C GLU A 218 -3.71 24.60 -9.09
N GLY A 219 -4.37 24.68 -7.94
CA GLY A 219 -5.50 25.59 -7.71
C GLY A 219 -6.87 25.00 -8.05
N PHE A 220 -6.96 23.69 -8.30
CA PHE A 220 -8.23 22.99 -8.48
C PHE A 220 -8.84 22.55 -7.13
N VAL A 221 -10.07 22.01 -7.19
CA VAL A 221 -10.99 21.72 -6.07
C VAL A 221 -11.68 22.96 -5.49
#